data_AF-A0AAE7E5Y5-F1
#
_entry.id   AF-A0AAE7E5Y5-F1
#
_cell.length_a   1.000
_cell.length_b   1.000
_cell.length_c   1.000
_cell.angle_alpha   90.00
_cell.angle_beta   90.00
_cell.angle_gamma   90.00
#
_symmetry.space_group_name_H-M   'P 1'
#
loop_
_entity.id
_entity.type
_entity.pdbx_description
1 polymer ?
#
loop_
_entity_poly.entity_id
_entity_poly.type
_entity_poly.pdbx_seq_one_letter_code
_entity_poly.pdbx_strand_id
1 'polypeptide(L)'
;MKNMLKTRKEQIVNNVGGEDELKKLQKVKLLKLMELEIQQMLEFWSLGQVLKILNSELGFKISKTVFYEFCAKNLKKDKKSDVGVSQKRDIKKDEKSINNIDDLTNSAVDFVTKNLPKK
;
A
#
# COMPACT_ATOMS: atom_id res chain seq x y z
N MET A 1 6.96 -4.24 -7.68
CA MET A 1 6.05 -3.09 -7.43
C MET A 1 6.77 -1.77 -7.18
N LYS A 2 7.87 -1.69 -6.42
CA LYS A 2 8.65 -0.43 -6.29
C LYS A 2 9.08 0.16 -7.64
N ASN A 3 9.52 -0.70 -8.58
CA ASN A 3 9.87 -0.28 -9.94
C ASN A 3 8.68 0.25 -10.74
N MET A 4 7.47 -0.27 -10.51
CA MET A 4 6.27 0.14 -11.25
C MET A 4 5.86 1.58 -10.93
N LEU A 5 5.82 1.95 -9.63
CA LEU A 5 5.51 3.32 -9.22
C LEU A 5 6.55 4.32 -9.72
N LYS A 6 7.83 3.94 -9.69
CA LYS A 6 8.92 4.78 -10.19
C LYS A 6 8.80 5.01 -11.69
N THR A 7 8.60 3.95 -12.49
CA THR A 7 8.36 4.06 -13.92
C THR A 7 7.12 4.90 -14.23
N ARG A 8 6.02 4.69 -13.49
CA ARG A 8 4.80 5.48 -13.68
C ARG A 8 5.00 6.95 -13.35
N LYS A 9 5.73 7.25 -12.27
CA LYS A 9 6.11 8.62 -11.91
C LYS A 9 6.92 9.28 -13.03
N GLU A 10 7.94 8.61 -13.56
CA GLU A 10 8.77 9.11 -14.66
C GLU A 10 7.93 9.41 -15.91
N GLN A 11 7.00 8.52 -16.27
CA GLN A 11 6.06 8.77 -17.38
C GLN A 11 5.20 10.01 -17.13
N ILE A 12 4.65 10.17 -15.92
CA ILE A 12 3.84 11.33 -15.58
C ILE A 12 4.69 12.61 -15.65
N VAL A 13 5.89 12.60 -15.09
CA VAL A 13 6.84 13.72 -15.12
C VAL A 13 7.09 14.17 -16.56
N ASN A 14 7.37 13.23 -17.46
CA ASN A 14 7.59 13.53 -18.88
C ASN A 14 6.35 14.12 -19.55
N ASN A 15 5.16 13.59 -19.22
CA ASN A 15 3.90 14.06 -19.80
C ASN A 15 3.47 15.46 -19.31
N VAL A 16 3.87 15.85 -18.10
CA VAL A 16 3.51 17.14 -17.51
C VAL A 16 4.58 18.20 -17.70
N GLY A 17 5.73 17.86 -18.30
CA GLY A 17 6.81 18.79 -18.60
C GLY A 17 7.83 18.99 -17.47
N GLY A 18 7.90 18.08 -16.49
CA GLY A 18 8.93 18.09 -15.44
C GLY A 18 8.40 17.86 -14.03
N GLU A 19 9.34 17.68 -13.07
CA GLU A 19 8.99 17.45 -11.66
C GLU A 19 8.31 18.65 -10.99
N ASP A 20 8.61 19.87 -11.45
CA ASP A 20 8.04 21.08 -10.87
C ASP A 20 6.57 21.25 -11.28
N GLU A 21 6.21 20.87 -12.50
CA GLU A 21 4.81 20.81 -12.93
C GLU A 21 4.06 19.68 -12.21
N LEU A 22 4.72 18.54 -11.97
CA LEU A 22 4.16 17.47 -11.15
C LEU A 22 3.83 17.93 -9.72
N LYS A 23 4.69 18.74 -9.09
CA LYS A 23 4.46 19.31 -7.74
C LYS A 23 3.25 20.23 -7.69
N LYS A 24 2.99 20.96 -8.79
CA LYS A 24 1.85 21.89 -8.92
C LYS A 24 0.51 21.17 -9.14
N LEU A 25 0.54 19.89 -9.56
CA LEU A 25 -0.69 19.13 -9.73
C LEU A 25 -1.46 18.96 -8.42
N GLN A 26 -2.78 19.13 -8.51
CA GLN A 26 -3.69 18.78 -7.43
C GLN A 26 -3.52 17.31 -7.06
N LYS A 27 -3.52 17.01 -5.75
CA LYS A 27 -3.27 15.64 -5.24
C LYS A 27 -4.27 14.63 -5.78
N VAL A 28 -5.53 15.01 -5.93
CA VAL A 28 -6.57 14.15 -6.52
C VAL A 28 -6.27 13.81 -7.98
N LYS A 29 -5.79 14.79 -8.77
CA LYS A 29 -5.40 14.57 -10.16
C LYS A 29 -4.20 13.63 -10.26
N LEU A 30 -3.22 13.78 -9.37
CA LEU A 30 -2.09 12.86 -9.27
C LEU A 30 -2.56 11.44 -8.94
N LEU A 31 -3.44 11.28 -7.94
CA LEU A 31 -4.01 9.97 -7.59
C LEU A 31 -4.76 9.33 -8.76
N LYS A 32 -5.50 10.12 -9.55
CA LYS A 32 -6.20 9.64 -10.73
C LYS A 32 -5.24 9.12 -11.82
N LEU A 33 -4.10 9.79 -12.02
CA LEU A 33 -3.09 9.34 -12.99
C LEU A 33 -2.43 8.00 -12.62
N MET A 34 -2.50 7.61 -11.34
CA MET A 34 -1.93 6.36 -10.81
C MET A 34 -3.02 5.40 -10.33
N GLU A 35 -4.27 5.59 -10.76
CA GLU A 35 -5.42 4.84 -10.24
C GLU A 35 -5.25 3.33 -10.40
N LEU A 36 -4.75 2.88 -11.56
CA LEU A 36 -4.52 1.46 -11.84
C LEU A 36 -3.43 0.87 -10.94
N GLU A 37 -2.33 1.59 -10.77
CA GLU A 37 -1.23 1.18 -9.89
C GLU A 37 -1.70 1.10 -8.44
N ILE A 38 -2.49 2.08 -7.98
CA ILE A 38 -3.07 2.09 -6.64
C ILE A 38 -4.01 0.89 -6.46
N GLN A 39 -4.85 0.59 -7.45
CA GLN A 39 -5.75 -0.55 -7.42
C GLN A 39 -4.98 -1.88 -7.29
N GLN A 40 -3.95 -2.09 -8.11
CA GLN A 40 -3.10 -3.28 -8.04
C GLN A 40 -2.38 -3.40 -6.69
N MET A 41 -1.90 -2.29 -6.12
CA MET A 41 -1.26 -2.31 -4.80
C MET A 41 -2.23 -2.72 -3.69
N LEU A 42 -3.50 -2.34 -3.80
CA LEU A 42 -4.52 -2.68 -2.80
C LEU A 42 -4.95 -4.14 -2.84
N GLU A 43 -4.53 -4.93 -3.83
CA GLU A 43 -4.67 -6.39 -3.81
C GLU A 43 -3.76 -7.05 -2.76
N PHE A 44 -2.62 -6.42 -2.44
CA PHE A 44 -1.58 -6.99 -1.58
C PHE A 44 -1.35 -6.22 -0.28
N TRP A 45 -1.70 -4.94 -0.24
CA TRP A 45 -1.45 -4.06 0.92
C TRP A 45 -2.68 -3.33 1.40
N SER A 46 -2.68 -2.99 2.69
CA SER A 46 -3.71 -2.13 3.27
C SER A 46 -3.61 -0.69 2.76
N LEU A 47 -4.74 0.05 2.79
CA LEU A 47 -4.79 1.48 2.46
C LEU A 47 -3.70 2.30 3.15
N GLY A 48 -3.45 2.04 4.43
CA GLY A 48 -2.42 2.74 5.20
C GLY A 48 -0.99 2.47 4.71
N GLN A 49 -0.71 1.23 4.29
CA GLN A 49 0.59 0.87 3.70
C GLN A 49 0.77 1.48 2.32
N VAL A 50 -0.24 1.38 1.45
CA VAL A 50 -0.21 1.99 0.11
C VAL A 50 0.02 3.50 0.21
N LEU A 51 -0.68 4.20 1.11
CA LEU A 51 -0.45 5.63 1.34
C LEU A 51 0.99 5.96 1.75
N LYS A 52 1.58 5.16 2.66
CA LYS A 52 2.98 5.35 3.09
C LYS A 52 3.94 5.19 1.91
N ILE A 53 3.74 4.15 1.10
CA ILE A 53 4.57 3.89 -0.09
C ILE A 53 4.44 5.04 -1.10
N LEU A 54 3.22 5.47 -1.43
CA LEU A 54 2.99 6.58 -2.35
C LEU A 54 3.67 7.86 -1.87
N ASN A 55 3.52 8.21 -0.59
CA ASN A 55 4.15 9.41 -0.05
C ASN A 55 5.68 9.32 -0.09
N SER A 56 6.25 8.14 0.13
CA SER A 56 7.69 7.89 0.07
C SER A 56 8.24 7.99 -1.35
N GLU A 57 7.63 7.30 -2.32
CA GLU A 57 8.14 7.20 -3.70
C GLU A 57 7.91 8.48 -4.51
N LEU A 58 6.78 9.14 -4.27
CA LEU A 58 6.41 10.34 -5.01
C LEU A 58 7.04 11.61 -4.42
N GLY A 59 7.48 11.57 -3.16
CA GLY A 59 8.00 12.75 -2.46
C GLY A 59 6.90 13.79 -2.15
N PHE A 60 5.64 13.37 -2.08
CA PHE A 60 4.51 14.22 -1.74
C PHE A 60 3.85 13.77 -0.45
N LYS A 61 3.29 14.71 0.31
CA LYS A 61 2.46 14.40 1.48
C LYS A 61 0.99 14.41 1.09
N ILE A 62 0.46 13.25 0.70
CA ILE A 62 -0.98 13.04 0.52
C ILE A 62 -1.58 12.75 1.90
N SER A 63 -2.65 13.47 2.26
CA SER A 63 -3.33 13.25 3.53
C SER A 63 -4.15 11.96 3.51
N LYS A 64 -4.35 11.35 4.68
CA LYS A 64 -5.20 10.15 4.81
C LYS A 64 -6.60 10.41 4.28
N THR A 65 -7.21 11.54 4.66
CA THR A 65 -8.56 11.92 4.23
C THR A 65 -8.69 11.96 2.72
N VAL A 66 -7.80 12.67 2.02
CA VAL A 66 -7.83 12.77 0.55
C VAL A 66 -7.65 11.41 -0.11
N PHE A 67 -6.70 10.61 0.37
CA PHE A 67 -6.45 9.29 -0.20
C PHE A 67 -7.63 8.32 0.01
N TYR A 68 -8.22 8.32 1.21
CA TYR A 68 -9.27 7.36 1.57
C TYR A 68 -10.57 7.72 0.87
N GLU A 69 -10.91 9.02 0.79
CA GLU A 69 -12.03 9.50 -0.01
C GLU A 69 -11.86 9.19 -1.50
N PHE A 70 -10.64 9.39 -2.04
CA PHE A 70 -10.35 9.02 -3.42
C PHE A 70 -10.60 7.52 -3.66
N CYS A 71 -10.06 6.66 -2.80
CA CYS A 71 -10.22 5.22 -2.92
C CYS A 71 -11.69 4.80 -2.84
N ALA A 72 -12.44 5.36 -1.88
CA ALA A 72 -13.85 5.06 -1.70
C ALA A 72 -14.72 5.45 -2.92
N LYS A 73 -14.35 6.54 -3.61
CA LYS A 73 -15.09 7.05 -4.78
C LYS A 73 -14.72 6.38 -6.09
N ASN A 74 -13.44 6.03 -6.27
CA ASN A 74 -12.90 5.65 -7.58
C ASN A 74 -12.59 4.16 -7.71
N LEU A 75 -12.16 3.52 -6.61
CA LEU A 75 -11.77 2.12 -6.66
C LEU A 75 -13.01 1.26 -6.43
N LYS A 76 -13.53 0.70 -7.52
CA LYS A 76 -14.64 -0.25 -7.46
C LYS A 76 -14.23 -1.42 -6.58
N LYS A 77 -15.03 -1.71 -5.55
CA LYS A 77 -15.08 -3.08 -5.01
C LYS A 77 -15.72 -3.92 -6.10
N ASP A 78 -14.95 -4.44 -7.03
CA ASP A 78 -15.46 -5.50 -7.90
C ASP A 78 -15.75 -6.71 -7.02
N LYS A 79 -16.99 -6.76 -6.51
CA LYS A 79 -17.62 -8.00 -6.07
C LYS A 79 -17.76 -8.87 -7.32
N LYS A 80 -16.75 -9.72 -7.58
CA LYS A 80 -16.83 -11.08 -8.15
C LYS A 80 -15.46 -11.51 -8.67
N SER A 81 -14.64 -12.09 -7.81
CA SER A 81 -13.82 -13.24 -8.20
C SER A 81 -14.64 -14.49 -7.87
N ASP A 82 -15.61 -14.80 -8.72
CA ASP A 82 -16.29 -16.10 -8.74
C ASP A 82 -15.41 -17.07 -9.54
N VAL A 83 -14.21 -17.36 -9.02
CA VAL A 83 -13.40 -18.56 -9.31
C VAL A 83 -12.62 -18.85 -8.03
N GLY A 84 -12.86 -20.03 -7.48
CA GLY A 84 -12.65 -20.36 -6.08
C GLY A 84 -11.26 -20.09 -5.51
N VAL A 85 -11.23 -19.44 -4.34
CA VAL A 85 -10.75 -19.99 -3.07
C VAL A 85 -11.45 -19.15 -1.99
N SER A 86 -12.36 -19.78 -1.24
CA SER A 86 -13.12 -19.14 -0.17
C SER A 86 -12.18 -18.85 1.01
N GLN A 87 -11.65 -17.63 1.11
CA GLN A 87 -11.10 -17.14 2.37
C GLN A 87 -12.25 -16.65 3.24
N LYS A 88 -12.88 -17.59 3.94
CA LYS A 88 -13.72 -17.29 5.11
C LYS A 88 -12.84 -16.60 6.15
N ARG A 89 -12.90 -15.27 6.21
CA ARG A 89 -12.44 -14.52 7.39
C ARG A 89 -13.57 -14.57 8.41
N ASP A 90 -13.58 -15.63 9.20
CA ASP A 90 -14.26 -15.65 10.50
C ASP A 90 -13.56 -14.61 11.38
N ILE A 91 -14.06 -13.38 11.37
CA ILE A 91 -13.69 -12.38 12.36
C ILE A 91 -14.52 -12.69 13.60
N LYS A 92 -14.02 -13.60 14.44
CA LYS A 92 -14.36 -13.57 15.86
C LYS A 92 -13.75 -12.29 16.42
N LYS A 93 -14.66 -11.41 16.83
CA LYS A 93 -14.42 -10.19 17.58
C LYS A 93 -13.67 -10.55 18.88
N ASP A 94 -12.38 -10.27 18.92
CA ASP A 94 -11.63 -10.14 20.17
C ASP A 94 -10.99 -8.76 20.20
N GLU A 95 -11.63 -7.86 20.94
CA GLU A 95 -11.06 -6.59 21.35
C GLU A 95 -9.90 -6.88 22.30
N LYS A 96 -8.67 -6.86 21.78
CA LYS A 96 -7.52 -6.54 22.63
C LYS A 96 -6.58 -5.61 21.87
N SER A 97 -6.61 -4.37 22.34
CA SER A 97 -5.67 -3.31 22.01
C SER A 97 -4.23 -3.84 22.13
N ILE A 98 -3.47 -3.83 21.04
CA ILE A 98 -2.03 -4.12 21.08
C ILE A 98 -1.32 -2.82 20.72
N ASN A 99 -1.05 -2.05 21.77
CA ASN A 99 0.06 -1.10 21.79
C ASN A 99 1.37 -1.90 21.80
N ASN A 100 2.37 -1.34 21.12
CA ASN A 100 3.80 -1.68 21.14
C ASN A 100 4.29 -2.58 19.99
N ILE A 101 5.02 -1.93 19.07
CA ILE A 101 5.75 -2.47 17.93
C ILE A 101 7.15 -2.99 18.37
N ASP A 102 7.34 -3.25 19.66
CA ASP A 102 8.69 -3.45 20.23
C ASP A 102 9.04 -4.90 20.58
N ASP A 103 8.16 -5.87 20.31
CA ASP A 103 8.38 -7.27 20.69
C ASP A 103 8.55 -8.23 19.49
N LEU A 104 8.88 -7.70 18.31
CA LEU A 104 9.13 -8.54 17.12
C LEU A 104 10.51 -9.23 17.13
N THR A 105 11.37 -8.90 18.08
CA THR A 105 12.78 -9.33 18.05
C THR A 105 13.03 -10.62 18.83
N ASN A 106 12.23 -10.93 19.86
CA ASN A 106 12.50 -12.08 20.73
C ASN A 106 12.04 -13.44 20.14
N SER A 107 11.00 -13.45 19.29
CA SER A 107 10.49 -14.69 18.70
C SER A 107 11.33 -15.21 17.53
N ALA A 108 12.10 -14.35 16.85
CA ALA A 108 12.87 -14.74 15.68
C ALA A 108 14.20 -15.43 16.04
N VAL A 109 14.76 -15.12 17.22
CA VAL A 109 16.05 -15.68 17.67
C VAL A 109 15.88 -17.16 18.06
N ASP A 110 14.78 -17.51 18.72
CA ASP A 110 14.57 -18.86 19.28
C ASP A 110 14.34 -19.95 18.21
N PHE A 111 13.89 -19.57 17.01
CA PHE A 111 13.71 -20.49 15.88
C PHE A 111 15.03 -20.83 15.18
N VAL A 112 15.97 -19.88 15.14
CA VAL A 112 17.29 -20.06 14.51
C VAL A 112 18.18 -20.93 15.40
N THR A 113 18.12 -20.78 16.72
CA THR A 113 18.99 -21.54 17.64
C THR A 113 18.66 -23.04 17.70
N LYS A 114 17.40 -23.43 17.44
CA LYS A 114 16.96 -24.83 17.50
C LYS A 114 17.27 -25.65 16.24
N ASN A 115 17.58 -25.01 15.10
CA ASN A 115 17.73 -25.68 13.81
C ASN A 115 19.14 -25.61 13.21
N LEU A 116 20.13 -25.11 13.97
CA LEU A 116 21.53 -25.22 13.56
C LEU A 116 22.01 -26.67 13.79
N PRO A 117 22.55 -27.35 12.76
CA PRO A 117 23.15 -28.66 12.96
C PRO A 117 24.35 -28.50 13.90
N LYS A 118 24.32 -29.23 15.01
CA LYS A 118 25.51 -29.39 15.84
C LYS A 118 26.52 -30.22 15.04
N LYS A 119 27.78 -29.79 15.10
CA LYS A 119 28.97 -30.39 14.45
C LYS A 119 28.89 -31.90 14.23
#